data_AF-N4WD19-F1
#
_entry.id   AF-N4WD19-F1
#
_cell.length_a   1.000
_cell.length_b   1.000
_cell.length_c   1.000
_cell.angle_alpha   90.00
_cell.angle_beta   90.00
_cell.angle_gamma   90.00
#
_symmetry.space_group_name_H-M   'P 1'
#
loop_
_entity.id
_entity.type
_entity.pdbx_description
1 polymer ?
#
loop_
_entity_poly.entity_id
_entity_poly.type
_entity_poly.pdbx_seq_one_letter_code
_entity_poly.pdbx_strand_id
1 'polypeptide(L)'
;MRKQRFILILILCTTAIIISSLISLNVGTMNISPLEVWQTITGNGTEDQALVLFQFRLPGILLAILIGAGLATSGAVLQSITQNELAEPGIIGINAGAGFSIVLFIYFFQGEMNTDSLISVFSMPGFAFLGALVAAVVIYVLSWREGISPVRLILVGIGVNAAFQAALIIFQLKMDPQDFRQVTVWLSGDIWNTSWMFVWGLLPWMILLIPIVIWKYHALNVMTLTDAVASSLGARVEKERLILLVLAVSLAGASVAAGGGIAS
;
A
#
# COMPACT_ATOMS: atom_id res chain seq x y z
N MET A 1 16.14 27.63 -11.14
CA MET A 1 15.41 26.76 -12.08
C MET A 1 14.92 25.45 -11.44
N ARG A 2 15.75 24.59 -10.83
CA ARG A 2 15.27 23.33 -10.17
C ARG A 2 14.25 23.55 -9.04
N LYS A 3 14.47 24.51 -8.13
CA LYS A 3 13.52 24.83 -7.04
C LYS A 3 12.15 25.34 -7.53
N GLN A 4 12.15 26.17 -8.56
CA GLN A 4 10.90 26.70 -9.16
C GLN A 4 10.09 25.59 -9.85
N ARG A 5 10.76 24.68 -10.58
CA ARG A 5 10.09 23.51 -11.18
C ARG A 5 9.52 22.57 -10.12
N PHE A 6 10.26 22.32 -9.04
CA PHE A 6 9.78 21.50 -7.92
C PHE A 6 8.53 22.10 -7.25
N ILE A 7 8.55 23.40 -6.95
CA ILE A 7 7.39 24.10 -6.37
C ILE A 7 6.19 24.06 -7.31
N LEU A 8 6.40 24.27 -8.61
CA LEU A 8 5.33 24.17 -9.62
C LEU A 8 4.70 22.78 -9.67
N ILE A 9 5.51 21.72 -9.69
CA ILE A 9 5.01 20.34 -9.68
C ILE A 9 4.22 20.07 -8.40
N LEU A 10 4.73 20.52 -7.25
CA LEU A 10 4.06 20.33 -5.96
C LEU A 10 2.71 21.04 -5.90
N ILE A 11 2.62 22.28 -6.38
CA ILE A 11 1.36 23.02 -6.49
C ILE A 11 0.40 22.29 -7.43
N LEU A 12 0.87 21.85 -8.60
CA LEU A 12 0.05 21.13 -9.58
C LEU A 12 -0.53 19.83 -9.00
N CYS A 13 0.32 18.99 -8.37
CA CYS A 13 -0.12 17.73 -7.76
C CYS A 13 -1.11 17.98 -6.61
N THR A 14 -0.84 18.96 -5.75
CA THR A 14 -1.75 19.32 -4.65
C THR A 14 -3.10 19.79 -5.18
N THR A 15 -3.09 20.61 -6.24
CA THR A 15 -4.31 21.11 -6.88
C THR A 15 -5.09 19.97 -7.54
N ALA A 16 -4.40 19.04 -8.21
CA ALA A 16 -5.02 17.85 -8.80
C ALA A 16 -5.66 16.93 -7.74
N ILE A 17 -5.01 16.75 -6.57
CA ILE A 17 -5.57 16.00 -5.44
C ILE A 17 -6.84 16.67 -4.92
N ILE A 18 -6.84 18.00 -4.75
CA ILE A 18 -8.02 18.74 -4.30
C ILE A 18 -9.16 18.60 -5.31
N ILE A 19 -8.89 18.82 -6.60
CA ILE A 19 -9.90 18.72 -7.66
C ILE A 19 -10.47 17.30 -7.75
N SER A 20 -9.63 16.27 -7.75
CA SER A 20 -10.09 14.88 -7.79
C SER A 20 -10.90 14.50 -6.55
N SER A 21 -10.51 14.99 -5.36
CA SER A 21 -11.29 14.80 -4.14
C SER A 21 -12.67 15.46 -4.24
N LEU A 22 -12.74 16.70 -4.75
CA LEU A 22 -14.02 17.38 -4.99
C LEU A 22 -14.88 16.63 -6.00
N ILE A 23 -14.31 16.13 -7.10
CA ILE A 23 -15.06 15.32 -8.08
C ILE A 23 -15.57 14.04 -7.42
N SER A 24 -14.72 13.34 -6.65
CA SER A 24 -15.11 12.13 -5.93
C SER A 24 -16.21 12.37 -4.88
N LEU A 25 -16.28 13.57 -4.29
CA LEU A 25 -17.36 13.96 -3.40
C LEU A 25 -18.70 14.17 -4.12
N ASN A 26 -18.70 14.43 -5.43
CA ASN A 26 -19.92 14.68 -6.21
C ASN A 26 -20.41 13.40 -6.92
N VAL A 27 -19.48 12.57 -7.40
CA VAL A 27 -19.76 11.37 -8.18
C VAL A 27 -20.07 10.17 -7.28
N GLY A 28 -21.24 9.56 -7.44
CA GLY A 28 -21.60 8.31 -6.77
C GLY A 28 -23.03 7.88 -7.05
N THR A 29 -23.49 6.81 -6.40
CA THR A 29 -24.85 6.26 -6.57
C THR A 29 -25.96 7.27 -6.25
N MET A 30 -25.69 8.21 -5.32
CA MET A 30 -26.50 9.40 -5.10
C MET A 30 -25.72 10.63 -5.55
N ASN A 31 -26.17 11.35 -6.57
CA ASN A 31 -25.54 12.61 -6.96
C ASN A 31 -25.84 13.66 -5.89
N ILE A 32 -24.79 14.15 -5.22
CA ILE A 32 -24.88 15.25 -4.26
C ILE A 32 -24.22 16.43 -4.95
N SER A 33 -24.98 17.50 -5.21
CA SER A 33 -24.43 18.68 -5.90
C SER A 33 -23.36 19.38 -5.03
N PRO A 34 -22.43 20.16 -5.60
CA PRO A 34 -21.40 20.83 -4.80
C PRO A 34 -21.99 21.78 -3.73
N LEU A 35 -23.16 22.35 -4.03
CA LEU A 35 -23.89 23.20 -3.09
C LEU A 35 -24.47 22.37 -1.94
N GLU A 36 -25.04 21.19 -2.23
CA GLU A 36 -25.52 20.26 -1.22
C GLU A 36 -24.38 19.68 -0.37
N VAL A 37 -23.19 19.43 -0.95
CA VAL A 37 -21.99 19.05 -0.20
C VAL A 37 -21.65 20.13 0.82
N TRP A 38 -21.62 21.41 0.40
CA TRP A 38 -21.36 22.53 1.31
C TRP A 38 -22.43 22.68 2.39
N GLN A 39 -23.70 22.56 2.02
CA GLN A 39 -24.83 22.59 2.97
C GLN A 39 -24.73 21.44 3.98
N THR A 40 -24.38 20.24 3.53
CA THR A 40 -24.21 19.06 4.39
C THR A 40 -23.04 19.24 5.35
N ILE A 41 -21.91 19.79 4.88
CA ILE A 41 -20.74 20.10 5.74
C ILE A 41 -21.09 21.16 6.79
N THR A 42 -21.93 22.14 6.43
CA THR A 42 -22.38 23.21 7.34
C THR A 42 -23.58 22.83 8.21
N GLY A 43 -24.03 21.57 8.17
CA GLY A 43 -25.11 21.04 9.02
C GLY A 43 -26.53 21.27 8.51
N ASN A 44 -26.69 21.78 7.28
CA ASN A 44 -27.98 22.04 6.62
C ASN A 44 -28.35 21.00 5.56
N GLY A 45 -27.63 19.87 5.47
CA GLY A 45 -27.93 18.76 4.57
C GLY A 45 -28.95 17.77 5.16
N THR A 46 -29.47 16.87 4.34
CA THR A 46 -30.34 15.78 4.81
C THR A 46 -29.53 14.72 5.57
N GLU A 47 -30.19 13.91 6.41
CA GLU A 47 -29.54 12.81 7.14
C GLU A 47 -28.88 11.81 6.19
N ASP A 48 -29.54 11.48 5.06
CA ASP A 48 -29.00 10.59 4.03
C ASP A 48 -27.74 11.18 3.35
N GLN A 49 -27.75 12.48 3.05
CA GLN A 49 -26.59 13.18 2.48
C GLN A 49 -25.42 13.18 3.47
N ALA A 50 -25.69 13.47 4.75
CA ALA A 50 -24.68 13.45 5.79
C ALA A 50 -24.09 12.06 5.98
N LEU A 51 -24.92 11.01 5.99
CA LEU A 51 -24.49 9.63 6.12
C LEU A 51 -23.58 9.24 4.94
N VAL A 52 -24.01 9.48 3.70
CA VAL A 52 -23.20 9.18 2.51
C VAL A 52 -21.89 9.96 2.48
N LEU A 53 -21.94 11.25 2.79
CA LEU A 53 -20.76 12.10 2.76
C LEU A 53 -19.74 11.70 3.84
N PHE A 54 -20.18 11.63 5.10
CA PHE A 54 -19.29 11.45 6.24
C PHE A 54 -18.92 10.00 6.53
N GLN A 55 -19.79 9.03 6.24
CA GLN A 55 -19.52 7.62 6.58
C GLN A 55 -19.00 6.79 5.41
N PHE A 56 -19.23 7.22 4.17
CA PHE A 56 -18.78 6.46 2.99
C PHE A 56 -17.76 7.23 2.14
N ARG A 57 -18.06 8.47 1.72
CA ARG A 57 -17.19 9.21 0.78
C ARG A 57 -15.91 9.71 1.42
N LEU A 58 -16.00 10.41 2.54
CA LEU A 58 -14.83 10.99 3.21
C LEU A 58 -13.80 9.92 3.65
N PRO A 59 -14.19 8.80 4.26
CA PRO A 59 -13.26 7.72 4.58
C PRO A 59 -12.56 7.17 3.34
N GLY A 60 -13.31 6.91 2.26
CA GLY A 60 -12.76 6.38 1.02
C GLY A 60 -11.74 7.30 0.37
N ILE A 61 -12.03 8.61 0.30
CA ILE A 61 -11.09 9.61 -0.25
C ILE A 61 -9.83 9.69 0.60
N LEU A 62 -9.97 9.79 1.93
CA LEU A 62 -8.82 9.86 2.82
C LEU A 62 -7.97 8.60 2.76
N LEU A 63 -8.60 7.42 2.71
CA LEU A 63 -7.87 6.18 2.60
C LEU A 63 -7.13 6.07 1.26
N ALA A 64 -7.77 6.45 0.15
CA ALA A 64 -7.13 6.47 -1.16
C ALA A 64 -5.89 7.40 -1.19
N ILE A 65 -5.99 8.59 -0.57
CA ILE A 65 -4.85 9.51 -0.44
C ILE A 65 -3.73 8.88 0.40
N LEU A 66 -4.06 8.26 1.53
CA LEU A 66 -3.08 7.63 2.42
C LEU A 66 -2.37 6.43 1.75
N ILE A 67 -3.14 5.54 1.13
CA ILE A 67 -2.63 4.41 0.35
C ILE A 67 -1.73 4.91 -0.79
N GLY A 68 -2.19 5.89 -1.55
CA GLY A 68 -1.42 6.48 -2.65
C GLY A 68 -0.10 7.09 -2.18
N ALA A 69 -0.12 7.82 -1.06
CA ALA A 69 1.10 8.39 -0.46
C ALA A 69 2.07 7.29 0.02
N GLY A 70 1.55 6.23 0.65
CA GLY A 70 2.34 5.08 1.11
C GLY A 70 3.00 4.32 -0.05
N LEU A 71 2.21 3.97 -1.07
CA LEU A 71 2.70 3.27 -2.27
C LEU A 71 3.70 4.12 -3.05
N ALA A 72 3.42 5.41 -3.26
CA ALA A 72 4.34 6.32 -3.96
C ALA A 72 5.67 6.48 -3.21
N THR A 73 5.61 6.61 -1.88
CA THR A 73 6.82 6.71 -1.05
C THR A 73 7.62 5.39 -1.08
N SER A 74 6.94 4.24 -0.94
CA SER A 74 7.57 2.93 -1.07
C SER A 74 8.21 2.72 -2.44
N GLY A 75 7.50 3.06 -3.52
CA GLY A 75 8.00 2.98 -4.88
C GLY A 75 9.26 3.82 -5.08
N ALA A 76 9.26 5.08 -4.64
CA ALA A 76 10.44 5.94 -4.73
C ALA A 76 11.66 5.38 -3.96
N VAL A 77 11.42 4.80 -2.77
CA VAL A 77 12.48 4.14 -2.00
C VAL A 77 13.01 2.91 -2.73
N LEU A 78 12.12 2.06 -3.26
CA LEU A 78 12.51 0.87 -4.00
C LEU A 78 13.28 1.22 -5.27
N GLN A 79 12.80 2.16 -6.06
CA GLN A 79 13.51 2.67 -7.25
C GLN A 79 14.92 3.16 -6.92
N SER A 80 15.08 3.83 -5.77
CA SER A 80 16.39 4.30 -5.29
C SER A 80 17.30 3.13 -4.89
N ILE A 81 16.78 2.12 -4.20
CA ILE A 81 17.52 0.92 -3.78
C ILE A 81 17.92 0.08 -4.99
N THR A 82 16.99 -0.14 -5.92
CA THR A 82 17.17 -1.05 -7.05
C THR A 82 17.84 -0.39 -8.25
N GLN A 83 18.00 0.95 -8.24
CA GLN A 83 18.45 1.74 -9.39
C GLN A 83 17.67 1.38 -10.67
N ASN A 84 16.37 1.17 -10.51
CA ASN A 84 15.48 0.76 -11.58
C ASN A 84 14.19 1.55 -11.46
N GLU A 85 13.95 2.45 -12.42
CA GLU A 85 12.76 3.31 -12.47
C GLU A 85 11.45 2.50 -12.63
N LEU A 86 11.54 1.25 -13.09
CA LEU A 86 10.41 0.33 -13.19
C LEU A 86 10.16 -0.46 -11.90
N ALA A 87 11.00 -0.30 -10.86
CA ALA A 87 10.79 -1.02 -9.62
C ALA A 87 9.59 -0.45 -8.86
N GLU A 88 8.72 -1.34 -8.45
CA GLU A 88 7.56 -1.03 -7.63
C GLU A 88 7.35 -2.13 -6.58
N PRO A 89 6.59 -1.84 -5.50
CA PRO A 89 6.38 -2.80 -4.41
C PRO A 89 5.76 -4.13 -4.87
N GLY A 90 4.88 -4.08 -5.88
CA GLY A 90 4.22 -5.26 -6.45
C GLY A 90 5.20 -6.25 -7.10
N ILE A 91 6.24 -5.75 -7.78
CA ILE A 91 7.25 -6.58 -8.45
C ILE A 91 8.08 -7.40 -7.45
N ILE A 92 8.26 -6.88 -6.23
CA ILE A 92 9.00 -7.56 -5.14
C ILE A 92 8.06 -8.50 -4.37
N GLY A 93 6.91 -8.90 -4.93
CA GLY A 93 6.08 -9.97 -4.37
C GLY A 93 5.33 -9.61 -3.08
N ILE A 94 5.30 -8.33 -2.68
CA ILE A 94 4.53 -7.85 -1.51
C ILE A 94 3.05 -8.13 -1.72
N ASN A 95 2.51 -7.79 -2.90
CA ASN A 95 1.11 -8.02 -3.25
C ASN A 95 0.79 -9.53 -3.32
N ALA A 96 1.70 -10.33 -3.88
CA ALA A 96 1.52 -11.78 -3.99
C ALA A 96 1.54 -12.46 -2.61
N GLY A 97 2.44 -12.03 -1.71
CA GLY A 97 2.50 -12.51 -0.33
C GLY A 97 1.28 -12.14 0.50
N ALA A 98 0.82 -10.88 0.38
CA ALA A 98 -0.40 -10.43 1.04
C ALA A 98 -1.63 -11.21 0.53
N GLY A 99 -1.78 -11.33 -0.79
CA GLY A 99 -2.85 -12.09 -1.41
C GLY A 99 -2.84 -13.56 -1.00
N PHE A 100 -1.68 -14.20 -0.99
CA PHE A 100 -1.56 -15.59 -0.55
C PHE A 100 -1.98 -15.75 0.91
N SER A 101 -1.56 -14.84 1.79
CA SER A 101 -1.97 -14.91 3.20
C SER A 101 -3.46 -14.70 3.40
N ILE A 102 -4.10 -13.87 2.58
CA ILE A 102 -5.57 -13.69 2.58
C ILE A 102 -6.27 -14.96 2.13
N VAL A 103 -5.77 -15.63 1.09
CA VAL A 103 -6.32 -16.91 0.64
C VAL A 103 -6.20 -17.98 1.72
N LEU A 104 -5.05 -18.08 2.39
CA LEU A 104 -4.90 -18.98 3.53
C LEU A 104 -5.86 -18.63 4.67
N PHE A 105 -6.01 -17.34 4.97
CA PHE A 105 -6.92 -16.87 6.01
C PHE A 105 -8.36 -17.28 5.70
N ILE A 106 -8.87 -16.96 4.51
CA ILE A 106 -10.23 -17.32 4.11
C ILE A 106 -10.40 -18.84 4.08
N TYR A 107 -9.43 -19.58 3.54
CA TYR A 107 -9.49 -21.05 3.43
C TYR A 107 -9.54 -21.76 4.79
N PHE A 108 -8.77 -21.30 5.78
CA PHE A 108 -8.66 -21.97 7.07
C PHE A 108 -9.63 -21.46 8.13
N PHE A 109 -10.07 -20.20 8.06
CA PHE A 109 -10.92 -19.56 9.07
C PHE A 109 -12.38 -19.40 8.61
N GLN A 110 -12.82 -20.17 7.60
CA GLN A 110 -14.15 -20.16 7.01
C GLN A 110 -15.27 -20.08 8.08
N GLY A 111 -15.95 -18.94 8.16
CA GLY A 111 -17.20 -18.80 8.93
C GLY A 111 -17.11 -18.83 10.46
N GLU A 112 -15.94 -19.01 11.07
CA GLU A 112 -15.79 -19.06 12.54
C GLU A 112 -15.65 -17.69 13.21
N MET A 113 -15.36 -16.63 12.44
CA MET A 113 -15.25 -15.29 13.01
C MET A 113 -16.63 -14.66 13.17
N ASN A 114 -17.17 -14.76 14.39
CA ASN A 114 -18.32 -13.97 14.83
C ASN A 114 -18.04 -12.48 14.54
N THR A 115 -18.94 -11.86 13.78
CA THR A 115 -18.81 -10.55 13.14
C THR A 115 -18.79 -9.34 14.07
N ASP A 116 -18.82 -9.53 15.39
CA ASP A 116 -19.11 -8.46 16.36
C ASP A 116 -17.87 -7.93 17.11
N SER A 117 -16.67 -8.38 16.77
CA SER A 117 -15.43 -7.98 17.45
C SER A 117 -14.50 -7.17 16.54
N LEU A 118 -13.90 -6.10 17.10
CA LEU A 118 -12.81 -5.32 16.47
C LEU A 118 -11.67 -6.21 15.94
N ILE A 119 -11.44 -7.35 16.60
CA ILE A 119 -10.40 -8.32 16.24
C ILE A 119 -10.75 -9.00 14.91
N SER A 120 -12.04 -9.20 14.61
CA SER A 120 -12.50 -9.77 13.34
C SER A 120 -12.37 -8.81 12.16
N VAL A 121 -12.48 -7.49 12.40
CA VAL A 121 -12.39 -6.49 11.33
C VAL A 121 -10.93 -6.28 10.90
N PHE A 122 -10.00 -6.30 11.86
CA PHE A 122 -8.57 -6.12 11.59
C PHE A 122 -7.80 -7.41 11.33
N SER A 123 -8.40 -8.60 11.54
CA SER A 123 -7.74 -9.87 11.29
C SER A 123 -7.31 -9.98 9.83
N MET A 124 -8.23 -9.79 8.89
CA MET A 124 -7.96 -9.93 7.46
C MET A 124 -6.85 -8.96 6.97
N PRO A 125 -6.91 -7.63 7.22
CA PRO A 125 -5.79 -6.72 6.95
C PRO A 125 -4.49 -7.11 7.66
N GLY A 126 -4.58 -7.58 8.91
CA GLY A 126 -3.42 -8.03 9.68
C GLY A 126 -2.72 -9.22 9.02
N PHE A 127 -3.48 -10.20 8.53
CA PHE A 127 -2.95 -11.33 7.77
C PHE A 127 -2.35 -10.88 6.44
N ALA A 128 -2.99 -9.97 5.70
CA ALA A 128 -2.38 -9.39 4.49
C ALA A 128 -1.04 -8.71 4.78
N PHE A 129 -0.98 -7.89 5.83
CA PHE A 129 0.25 -7.21 6.24
C PHE A 129 1.36 -8.20 6.64
N LEU A 130 1.01 -9.23 7.42
CA LEU A 130 1.94 -10.28 7.80
C LEU A 130 2.43 -11.07 6.59
N GLY A 131 1.55 -11.40 5.64
CA GLY A 131 1.90 -12.05 4.38
C GLY A 131 2.88 -11.22 3.55
N ALA A 132 2.64 -9.91 3.44
CA ALA A 132 3.54 -8.96 2.80
C ALA A 132 4.92 -8.93 3.47
N LEU A 133 4.96 -8.86 4.80
CA LEU A 133 6.22 -8.87 5.57
C LEU A 133 6.98 -10.19 5.39
N VAL A 134 6.30 -11.33 5.47
CA VAL A 134 6.92 -12.65 5.27
C VAL A 134 7.49 -12.76 3.86
N ALA A 135 6.75 -12.33 2.84
CA ALA A 135 7.24 -12.32 1.46
C ALA A 135 8.52 -11.48 1.31
N ALA A 136 8.51 -10.28 1.89
CA ALA A 136 9.68 -9.40 1.87
C ALA A 136 10.90 -10.02 2.59
N VAL A 137 10.69 -10.66 3.76
CA VAL A 137 11.75 -11.36 4.50
C VAL A 137 12.30 -12.53 3.67
N VAL A 138 11.44 -13.34 3.06
CA VAL A 138 11.85 -14.46 2.21
C VAL A 138 12.70 -13.95 1.04
N ILE A 139 12.25 -12.91 0.34
CA ILE A 139 13.00 -12.32 -0.77
C ILE A 139 14.33 -11.75 -0.31
N TYR A 140 14.34 -11.05 0.82
CA TYR A 140 15.54 -10.51 1.41
C TYR A 140 16.57 -11.62 1.68
N VAL A 141 16.18 -12.66 2.42
CA VAL A 141 17.05 -13.79 2.79
C VAL A 141 17.57 -14.51 1.55
N LEU A 142 16.72 -14.76 0.55
CA LEU A 142 17.12 -15.43 -0.69
C LEU A 142 18.00 -14.55 -1.59
N SER A 143 17.87 -13.22 -1.51
CA SER A 143 18.72 -12.27 -2.23
C SER A 143 20.08 -12.05 -1.57
N TRP A 144 20.25 -12.42 -0.30
CA TRP A 144 21.47 -12.18 0.45
C TRP A 144 22.58 -13.18 0.07
N ARG A 145 23.63 -12.70 -0.63
CA ARG A 145 24.92 -13.41 -0.79
C ARG A 145 26.03 -12.38 -0.92
N GLU A 146 26.85 -12.27 0.14
CA GLU A 146 27.93 -11.27 0.28
C GLU A 146 27.44 -9.83 0.06
N GLY A 147 26.21 -9.57 0.48
CA GLY A 147 25.50 -8.32 0.29
C GLY A 147 24.30 -8.41 -0.67
N ILE A 148 23.63 -7.29 -0.86
CA ILE A 148 22.42 -7.19 -1.71
C ILE A 148 22.76 -6.54 -3.04
N SER A 149 22.65 -7.35 -4.11
CA SER A 149 22.66 -6.84 -5.48
C SER A 149 21.24 -6.47 -5.93
N PRO A 150 21.02 -5.25 -6.46
CA PRO A 150 19.73 -4.83 -7.04
C PRO A 150 19.12 -5.83 -8.03
N VAL A 151 19.95 -6.33 -8.96
CA VAL A 151 19.52 -7.28 -10.00
C VAL A 151 19.03 -8.58 -9.38
N ARG A 152 19.76 -9.09 -8.37
CA ARG A 152 19.39 -10.33 -7.69
C ARG A 152 18.10 -10.16 -6.90
N LEU A 153 17.91 -9.02 -6.24
CA LEU A 153 16.69 -8.73 -5.50
C LEU A 153 15.45 -8.75 -6.41
N ILE A 154 15.57 -8.19 -7.61
CA ILE A 154 14.50 -8.24 -8.63
C ILE A 154 14.25 -9.68 -9.10
N LEU A 155 15.29 -10.43 -9.46
CA LEU A 155 15.14 -11.81 -9.96
C LEU A 155 14.53 -12.75 -8.91
N VAL A 156 14.99 -12.65 -7.66
CA VAL A 156 14.42 -13.39 -6.53
C VAL A 156 12.97 -12.96 -6.29
N GLY A 157 12.68 -11.66 -6.34
CA GLY A 157 11.33 -11.14 -6.20
C GLY A 157 10.35 -11.73 -7.23
N ILE A 158 10.74 -11.75 -8.51
CA ILE A 158 9.95 -12.36 -9.60
C ILE A 158 9.72 -13.86 -9.33
N GLY A 159 10.77 -14.59 -8.93
CA GLY A 159 10.65 -16.03 -8.64
C GLY A 159 9.73 -16.33 -7.45
N VAL A 160 9.86 -15.56 -6.37
CA VAL A 160 9.01 -15.70 -5.18
C VAL A 160 7.57 -15.28 -5.49
N ASN A 161 7.36 -14.22 -6.27
CA ASN A 161 6.03 -13.82 -6.74
C ASN A 161 5.36 -14.96 -7.52
N ALA A 162 6.06 -15.57 -8.48
CA ALA A 162 5.54 -16.72 -9.22
C ALA A 162 5.19 -17.90 -8.32
N ALA A 163 6.00 -18.18 -7.28
CA ALA A 163 5.71 -19.21 -6.30
C ALA A 163 4.43 -18.92 -5.48
N PHE A 164 4.26 -17.67 -5.01
CA PHE A 164 3.03 -17.26 -4.32
C PHE A 164 1.80 -17.34 -5.23
N GLN A 165 1.92 -16.95 -6.50
CA GLN A 165 0.82 -17.04 -7.46
C GLN A 165 0.43 -18.49 -7.76
N ALA A 166 1.40 -19.39 -7.90
CA ALA A 166 1.12 -20.81 -8.04
C ALA A 166 0.40 -21.36 -6.81
N ALA A 167 0.84 -21.00 -5.60
CA ALA A 167 0.21 -21.41 -4.36
C ALA A 167 -1.22 -20.84 -4.23
N LEU A 168 -1.42 -19.57 -4.57
CA LEU A 168 -2.72 -18.91 -4.64
C LEU A 168 -3.72 -19.72 -5.48
N ILE A 169 -3.34 -20.09 -6.71
CA ILE A 169 -4.20 -20.85 -7.63
C ILE A 169 -4.57 -22.22 -7.03
N ILE A 170 -3.62 -22.93 -6.41
CA ILE A 170 -3.87 -24.25 -5.81
C ILE A 170 -4.95 -24.18 -4.72
N PHE A 171 -4.93 -23.15 -3.88
CA PHE A 171 -5.93 -22.98 -2.83
C PHE A 171 -7.27 -22.48 -3.38
N GLN A 172 -7.25 -21.55 -4.33
CA GLN A 172 -8.47 -21.07 -5.00
C GLN A 172 -9.27 -22.19 -5.66
N LEU A 173 -8.59 -23.17 -6.28
CA LEU A 173 -9.25 -24.34 -6.89
C LEU A 173 -9.92 -25.27 -5.88
N LYS A 174 -9.58 -25.15 -4.59
CA LYS A 174 -10.16 -25.95 -3.49
C LYS A 174 -11.22 -25.20 -2.70
N MET A 175 -11.45 -23.92 -3.00
CA MET A 175 -12.40 -23.07 -2.29
C MET A 175 -13.83 -23.25 -2.81
N ASP A 176 -14.78 -23.04 -1.91
CA ASP A 176 -16.18 -22.90 -2.30
C ASP A 176 -16.41 -21.60 -3.10
N PRO A 177 -17.46 -21.53 -3.94
CA PRO A 177 -17.71 -20.37 -4.80
C PRO A 177 -17.85 -19.04 -4.07
N GLN A 178 -18.28 -19.04 -2.81
CA GLN A 178 -18.42 -17.82 -1.99
C GLN A 178 -17.05 -17.26 -1.59
N ASP A 179 -16.19 -18.11 -1.02
CA ASP A 179 -14.82 -17.76 -0.63
C ASP A 179 -13.98 -17.34 -1.82
N PHE A 180 -14.11 -18.06 -2.94
CA PHE A 180 -13.45 -17.70 -4.18
C PHE A 180 -13.86 -16.30 -4.66
N ARG A 181 -15.14 -15.94 -4.58
CA ARG A 181 -15.60 -14.58 -4.89
C ARG A 181 -15.00 -13.55 -3.94
N GLN A 182 -14.99 -13.81 -2.64
CA GLN A 182 -14.43 -12.91 -1.64
C GLN A 182 -12.93 -12.66 -1.87
N VAL A 183 -12.17 -13.71 -2.15
CA VAL A 183 -10.76 -13.64 -2.54
C VAL A 183 -10.57 -12.81 -3.81
N THR A 184 -11.39 -13.07 -4.84
CA THR A 184 -11.27 -12.37 -6.13
C THR A 184 -11.54 -10.88 -6.00
N VAL A 185 -12.53 -10.49 -5.19
CA VAL A 185 -12.81 -9.08 -4.89
C VAL A 185 -11.62 -8.45 -4.18
N TRP A 186 -11.06 -9.10 -3.16
CA TRP A 186 -9.91 -8.55 -2.43
C TRP A 186 -8.65 -8.43 -3.29
N LEU A 187 -8.36 -9.43 -4.12
CA LEU A 187 -7.20 -9.43 -5.03
C LEU A 187 -7.30 -8.35 -6.12
N SER A 188 -8.52 -7.98 -6.50
CA SER A 188 -8.77 -6.89 -7.46
C SER A 188 -8.58 -5.50 -6.84
N GLY A 189 -8.45 -5.43 -5.51
CA GLY A 189 -8.48 -4.19 -4.73
C GLY A 189 -9.90 -3.67 -4.57
N ASP A 190 -10.25 -3.25 -3.36
CA ASP A 190 -11.56 -2.69 -3.08
C ASP A 190 -11.50 -1.56 -2.05
N ILE A 191 -11.87 -0.36 -2.49
CA ILE A 191 -11.99 0.85 -1.66
C ILE A 191 -13.47 1.11 -1.31
N TRP A 192 -14.42 0.35 -1.86
CA TRP A 192 -15.85 0.59 -1.70
C TRP A 192 -16.37 0.21 -0.31
N ASN A 193 -15.77 -0.77 0.36
CA ASN A 193 -16.13 -1.17 1.72
C ASN A 193 -15.25 -0.49 2.80
N THR A 194 -14.92 0.79 2.59
CA THR A 194 -14.04 1.52 3.51
C THR A 194 -14.80 2.22 4.62
N SER A 195 -14.17 2.26 5.79
CA SER A 195 -14.71 2.89 7.00
C SER A 195 -13.62 3.73 7.66
N TRP A 196 -14.03 4.62 8.56
CA TRP A 196 -13.10 5.39 9.39
C TRP A 196 -12.10 4.50 10.15
N MET A 197 -12.48 3.27 10.47
CA MET A 197 -11.59 2.32 11.15
C MET A 197 -10.31 2.04 10.36
N PHE A 198 -10.40 1.88 9.03
CA PHE A 198 -9.23 1.69 8.18
C PHE A 198 -8.37 2.95 8.10
N VAL A 199 -9.00 4.13 8.05
CA VAL A 199 -8.29 5.42 8.07
C VAL A 199 -7.48 5.56 9.36
N TRP A 200 -8.12 5.35 10.51
CA TRP A 200 -7.46 5.42 11.82
C TRP A 200 -6.40 4.32 12.02
N GLY A 201 -6.59 3.16 11.40
CA GLY A 201 -5.60 2.08 11.40
C GLY A 201 -4.35 2.41 10.57
N LEU A 202 -4.53 3.01 9.39
CA LEU A 202 -3.44 3.30 8.44
C LEU A 202 -2.70 4.61 8.76
N LEU A 203 -3.41 5.62 9.26
CA LEU A 203 -2.89 6.97 9.47
C LEU A 203 -1.66 7.03 10.40
N PRO A 204 -1.59 6.30 11.54
CA PRO A 204 -0.40 6.27 12.38
C PRO A 204 0.84 5.73 11.65
N TRP A 205 0.68 4.72 10.79
CA TRP A 205 1.77 4.18 9.98
C TRP A 205 2.30 5.21 8.99
N MET A 206 1.41 5.95 8.32
CA MET A 206 1.80 6.98 7.36
C MET A 206 2.50 8.16 8.04
N ILE A 207 1.95 8.65 9.16
CA ILE A 207 2.54 9.76 9.92
C ILE A 207 3.89 9.38 10.53
N LEU A 208 4.12 8.11 10.86
CA LEU A 208 5.39 7.68 11.44
C LEU A 208 6.43 7.34 10.35
N LEU A 209 6.08 6.54 9.36
CA LEU A 209 7.04 6.00 8.39
C LEU A 209 7.45 7.00 7.31
N ILE A 210 6.52 7.82 6.79
CA ILE A 210 6.84 8.79 5.73
C ILE A 210 7.89 9.81 6.21
N PRO A 211 7.77 10.45 7.39
CA PRO A 211 8.80 11.35 7.88
C PRO A 211 10.14 10.68 8.12
N ILE A 212 10.16 9.41 8.55
CA ILE A 212 11.42 8.66 8.71
C ILE A 212 12.11 8.47 7.36
N VAL A 213 11.36 8.13 6.30
CA VAL A 213 11.89 8.03 4.94
C VAL A 213 12.44 9.38 4.46
N ILE A 214 11.70 10.47 4.68
CA ILE A 214 12.15 11.83 4.33
C ILE A 214 13.42 12.21 5.10
N TRP A 215 13.51 11.87 6.38
CA TRP A 215 14.71 12.12 7.19
C TRP A 215 15.94 11.37 6.66
N LYS A 216 15.73 10.22 6.02
CA LYS A 216 16.76 9.40 5.37
C LYS A 216 17.11 9.83 3.94
N TYR A 217 16.76 11.05 3.51
CA TYR A 217 17.04 11.55 2.16
C TYR A 217 18.52 11.44 1.74
N HIS A 218 19.46 11.61 2.68
CA HIS A 218 20.89 11.45 2.39
C HIS A 218 21.23 10.01 1.99
N ALA A 219 20.68 9.01 2.67
CA ALA A 219 20.88 7.61 2.33
C ALA A 219 20.26 7.29 0.96
N LEU A 220 19.06 7.80 0.68
CA LEU A 220 18.41 7.66 -0.64
C LEU A 220 19.28 8.24 -1.76
N ASN A 221 19.80 9.47 -1.59
CA ASN A 221 20.69 10.08 -2.58
C ASN A 221 21.97 9.26 -2.80
N VAL A 222 22.55 8.70 -1.74
CA VAL A 222 23.74 7.83 -1.87
C VAL A 222 23.40 6.54 -2.64
N MET A 223 22.22 5.96 -2.46
CA MET A 223 21.81 4.75 -3.19
C MET A 223 21.56 4.99 -4.68
N THR A 224 21.28 6.21 -5.10
CA THR A 224 21.19 6.57 -6.53
C THR A 224 22.55 6.70 -7.22
N LEU A 225 23.65 6.73 -6.45
CA LEU A 225 25.02 6.76 -6.99
C LEU A 225 25.48 5.33 -7.31
N THR A 226 26.25 5.17 -8.39
CA THR A 226 26.74 3.86 -8.86
C THR A 226 27.53 3.11 -7.80
N ASP A 227 27.46 1.77 -7.80
CA ASP A 227 28.05 0.86 -6.79
C ASP A 227 29.55 1.12 -6.49
N ALA A 228 30.31 1.66 -7.45
CA ALA A 228 31.72 2.02 -7.25
C ALA A 228 31.92 3.16 -6.23
N VAL A 229 30.97 4.09 -6.11
CA VAL A 229 31.00 5.16 -5.13
C VAL A 229 30.46 4.66 -3.79
N ALA A 230 29.37 3.87 -3.82
CA ALA A 230 28.74 3.31 -2.62
C ALA A 230 29.63 2.31 -1.87
N SER A 231 30.41 1.49 -2.58
CA SER A 231 31.33 0.51 -1.98
C SER A 231 32.46 1.16 -1.15
N SER A 232 32.89 2.38 -1.51
CA SER A 232 33.87 3.15 -0.72
C SER A 232 33.37 3.58 0.66
N LEU A 233 32.04 3.60 0.88
CA LEU A 233 31.40 3.88 2.17
C LEU A 233 31.23 2.64 3.07
N GLY A 234 31.52 1.43 2.56
CA GLY A 234 31.55 0.18 3.33
C GLY A 234 30.22 -0.27 3.94
N ALA A 235 30.28 -1.07 5.03
CA ALA A 235 29.16 -1.74 5.71
C ALA A 235 28.01 -0.82 6.20
N ARG A 236 28.16 0.50 6.14
CA ARG A 236 27.10 1.47 6.47
C ARG A 236 26.01 1.50 5.39
N VAL A 237 26.37 1.27 4.12
CA VAL A 237 25.42 1.30 3.00
C VAL A 237 24.45 0.12 3.06
N GLU A 238 24.93 -1.07 3.41
CA GLU A 238 24.09 -2.26 3.52
C GLU A 238 23.05 -2.15 4.65
N LYS A 239 23.46 -1.57 5.79
CA LYS A 239 22.55 -1.32 6.92
C LYS A 239 21.45 -0.33 6.54
N GLU A 240 21.80 0.77 5.88
CA GLU A 240 20.82 1.74 5.41
C GLU A 240 19.91 1.14 4.34
N ARG A 241 20.44 0.28 3.45
CA ARG A 241 19.64 -0.44 2.44
C ARG A 241 18.59 -1.32 3.08
N LEU A 242 18.97 -2.08 4.12
CA LEU A 242 18.03 -2.90 4.88
C LEU A 242 16.96 -2.03 5.57
N ILE A 243 17.35 -0.93 6.22
CA ILE A 243 16.41 -0.02 6.89
C ILE A 243 15.39 0.54 5.88
N LEU A 244 15.86 1.06 4.75
CA LEU A 244 14.98 1.61 3.71
C LEU A 244 14.07 0.55 3.09
N LEU A 245 14.57 -0.67 2.89
CA LEU A 245 13.76 -1.79 2.41
C LEU A 245 12.64 -2.12 3.42
N VAL A 246 12.95 -2.20 4.71
CA VAL A 246 11.94 -2.43 5.76
C VAL A 246 10.90 -1.32 5.78
N LEU A 247 11.31 -0.05 5.66
CA LEU A 247 10.39 1.08 5.60
C LEU A 247 9.47 1.02 4.37
N ALA A 248 10.03 0.74 3.19
CA ALA A 248 9.29 0.60 1.95
C ALA A 248 8.25 -0.54 2.05
N VAL A 249 8.70 -1.73 2.47
CA VAL A 249 7.83 -2.89 2.66
C VAL A 249 6.73 -2.60 3.68
N SER A 250 7.04 -1.92 4.78
CA SER A 250 6.04 -1.59 5.80
C SER A 250 4.99 -0.61 5.26
N LEU A 251 5.41 0.41 4.50
CA LEU A 251 4.50 1.36 3.84
C LEU A 251 3.60 0.66 2.80
N ALA A 252 4.20 -0.15 1.92
CA ALA A 252 3.46 -0.89 0.90
C ALA A 252 2.53 -1.94 1.52
N GLY A 253 3.03 -2.74 2.45
CA GLY A 253 2.25 -3.77 3.15
C GLY A 253 1.06 -3.17 3.90
N ALA A 254 1.25 -2.06 4.61
CA ALA A 254 0.15 -1.39 5.31
C ALA A 254 -0.90 -0.82 4.32
N SER A 255 -0.44 -0.29 3.18
CA SER A 255 -1.31 0.21 2.12
C SER A 255 -2.12 -0.91 1.46
N VAL A 256 -1.48 -2.03 1.13
CA VAL A 256 -2.12 -3.23 0.55
C VAL A 256 -3.07 -3.90 1.55
N ALA A 257 -2.72 -3.93 2.83
CA ALA A 257 -3.60 -4.43 3.88
C ALA A 257 -4.90 -3.62 4.00
N ALA A 258 -4.81 -2.29 3.85
CA ALA A 258 -5.96 -1.39 3.97
C ALA A 258 -6.79 -1.27 2.68
N GLY A 259 -6.16 -1.36 1.50
CA GLY A 259 -6.82 -1.18 0.20
C GLY A 259 -7.12 -2.46 -0.59
N GLY A 260 -6.61 -3.60 -0.14
CA GLY A 260 -6.59 -4.84 -0.92
C GLY A 260 -5.38 -4.90 -1.85
N GLY A 261 -5.41 -5.85 -2.80
CA GLY A 261 -4.36 -6.08 -3.79
C GLY A 261 -4.17 -4.96 -4.83
N ILE A 262 -4.21 -3.70 -4.41
CA ILE A 262 -3.99 -2.53 -5.26
C ILE A 262 -2.53 -2.59 -5.75
N ALA A 263 -2.37 -2.86 -7.03
CA ALA A 263 -1.11 -2.67 -7.74
C ALA A 263 -0.91 -1.17 -8.05
N SER A 264 0.32 -0.69 -7.91
CA SER A 264 0.75 0.61 -8.42
C SER A 264 1.02 0.59 -9.92
#